data_AF-A0A957H7T1-F1
#
_entry.id   AF-A0A957H7T1-F1
#
_cell.length_a   1.000
_cell.length_b   1.000
_cell.length_c   1.000
_cell.angle_alpha   90.00
_cell.angle_beta   90.00
_cell.angle_gamma   90.00
#
_symmetry.space_group_name_H-M   'P 1'
#
loop_
_entity.id
_entity.type
_entity.pdbx_description
1 polymer ?
#
loop_
_entity_poly.entity_id
_entity_poly.type
_entity_poly.pdbx_seq_one_letter_code
_entity_poly.pdbx_strand_id
1 'polypeptide(L)'
;MKSRLLLLVLVVILFAVACGNQPPVAEVAVVPTTVATSSPETEPSDTPAPTATAENTPTATATETASPTATATATPTATATETSTPTETTTPTETATNTPVPATATPIPPPPTPVPQVPLYPNTPTVAWDLPTFLSSVSQTKDSLDRFYYYFGLVANGQMGSCSHFWGFYATWEGQPAFTDVPSEWRAAYTEYRLILHEIRLTTDPITQVCINQGGTVPPETDQSILAATGALVTRIKDLANSVGAG
;
A
#
# COMPACT_ATOMS: atom_id res chain seq x y z
N MET A 1 13.78 -13.10 43.63
CA MET A 1 14.79 -12.05 43.37
C MET A 1 15.90 -12.49 42.41
N LYS A 2 16.46 -13.71 42.52
CA LYS A 2 17.53 -14.20 41.61
C LYS A 2 17.18 -14.27 40.11
N SER A 3 15.91 -14.53 39.75
CA SER A 3 15.47 -14.62 38.35
C SER A 3 15.37 -13.25 37.64
N ARG A 4 15.05 -12.16 38.36
CA ARG A 4 15.00 -10.80 37.78
C ARG A 4 16.40 -10.20 37.54
N LEU A 5 17.39 -10.61 38.35
CA LEU A 5 18.78 -10.21 38.15
C LEU A 5 19.38 -10.91 36.92
N LEU A 6 19.04 -12.18 36.69
CA LEU A 6 19.51 -12.93 35.51
C LEU A 6 18.97 -12.35 34.19
N LEU A 7 17.70 -11.89 34.19
CA LEU A 7 17.08 -11.29 33.01
C LEU A 7 17.66 -9.91 32.68
N LEU A 8 17.98 -9.10 33.69
CA LEU A 8 18.66 -7.81 33.50
C LEU A 8 20.09 -7.97 32.97
N VAL A 9 20.85 -8.95 33.49
CA VAL A 9 22.21 -9.22 33.00
C VAL A 9 22.18 -9.72 31.55
N LEU A 10 21.20 -10.55 31.18
CA LEU A 10 21.08 -11.07 29.81
C LEU A 10 20.67 -9.98 28.79
N VAL A 11 19.84 -9.02 29.19
CA VAL A 11 19.47 -7.86 28.34
C VAL A 11 20.65 -6.90 28.15
N VAL A 12 21.49 -6.67 29.18
CA VAL A 12 22.68 -5.81 29.06
C VAL A 12 23.75 -6.45 28.16
N ILE A 13 23.93 -7.77 28.22
CA ILE A 13 24.89 -8.48 27.35
C ILE A 13 24.43 -8.45 25.88
N LEU A 14 23.13 -8.55 25.61
CA LEU A 14 22.60 -8.47 24.25
C LEU A 14 22.76 -7.06 23.62
N PHE A 15 22.72 -5.99 24.42
CA PHE A 15 22.95 -4.62 23.92
C PHE A 15 24.43 -4.30 23.67
N ALA A 16 25.38 -5.00 24.30
CA ALA A 16 26.81 -4.72 24.14
C ALA A 16 27.44 -5.29 22.86
N VAL A 17 26.76 -6.19 22.13
CA VAL A 17 27.32 -6.88 20.95
C VAL A 17 26.99 -6.17 19.61
N ALA A 18 26.18 -5.11 19.62
CA ALA A 18 25.74 -4.43 18.40
C ALA A 18 26.68 -3.31 17.87
N CYS A 19 27.77 -2.99 18.56
CA CYS A 19 28.70 -1.91 18.17
C CYS A 19 30.13 -2.41 17.89
N GLY A 20 30.29 -3.43 17.06
CA GLY A 20 31.63 -3.95 16.75
C GLY A 20 31.71 -4.68 15.43
N ASN A 21 31.71 -3.93 14.32
CA ASN A 21 32.46 -4.25 13.11
C ASN A 21 32.30 -3.13 12.07
N GLN A 22 32.98 -2.01 12.31
CA GLN A 22 33.34 -1.09 11.24
C GLN A 22 34.68 -1.57 10.66
N PRO A 23 34.78 -1.93 9.37
CA PRO A 23 36.04 -2.31 8.76
C PRO A 23 37.03 -1.13 8.83
N PRO A 24 38.35 -1.40 8.95
CA PRO A 24 39.36 -0.37 9.05
C PRO A 24 39.40 0.45 7.75
N VAL A 25 38.89 1.68 7.81
CA VAL A 25 39.16 2.68 6.78
C VAL A 25 40.64 3.04 6.92
N ALA A 26 41.39 2.89 5.83
CA ALA A 26 42.79 3.25 5.76
C ALA A 26 43.00 4.70 6.24
N GLU A 27 43.71 4.82 7.35
CA GLU A 27 44.11 6.05 8.01
C GLU A 27 45.10 6.80 7.12
N VAL A 28 44.60 7.78 6.36
CA VAL A 28 45.45 8.79 5.74
C VAL A 28 45.90 9.71 6.86
N ALA A 29 47.19 9.63 7.21
CA ALA A 29 47.83 10.48 8.20
C ALA A 29 47.68 11.96 7.81
N VAL A 30 46.74 12.66 8.45
CA VAL A 30 46.61 14.12 8.33
C VAL A 30 47.56 14.74 9.34
N VAL A 31 48.58 15.42 8.83
CA VAL A 31 49.55 16.21 9.59
C VAL A 31 48.79 17.26 10.43
N PRO A 32 49.05 17.38 11.76
CA PRO A 32 48.42 18.41 12.57
C PRO A 32 49.01 19.78 12.21
N THR A 33 48.30 20.54 11.39
CA THR A 33 48.59 21.97 11.19
C THR A 33 47.92 22.75 12.31
N THR A 34 48.72 23.22 13.27
CA THR A 34 48.29 24.13 14.33
C THR A 34 48.00 25.51 13.72
N VAL A 35 46.73 25.76 13.38
CA VAL A 35 46.28 27.10 12.98
C VAL A 35 45.92 27.88 14.25
N ALA A 36 46.62 28.99 14.44
CA ALA A 36 46.40 29.92 15.54
C ALA A 36 44.98 30.53 15.46
N THR A 37 44.26 30.45 16.57
CA THR A 37 42.98 31.12 16.79
C THR A 37 43.19 32.63 16.91
N SER A 38 42.97 33.38 15.83
CA SER A 38 42.73 34.82 15.92
C SER A 38 41.27 35.07 16.28
N SER A 39 41.07 35.81 17.37
CA SER A 39 39.80 36.34 17.85
C SER A 39 39.17 37.25 16.79
N PRO A 40 37.93 37.01 16.33
CA PRO A 40 37.23 37.98 15.49
C PRO A 40 36.76 39.15 16.35
N GLU A 41 37.26 40.34 15.99
CA GLU A 41 36.78 41.64 16.47
C GLU A 41 35.40 41.90 15.87
N THR A 42 34.41 42.13 16.73
CA THR A 42 33.03 42.46 16.37
C THR A 42 32.95 43.84 15.74
N GLU A 43 32.81 43.87 14.42
CA GLU A 43 32.44 45.07 13.67
C GLU A 43 30.89 45.19 13.62
N PRO A 44 30.30 46.37 13.87
CA PRO A 44 28.85 46.57 13.80
C PRO A 44 28.39 46.52 12.33
N SER A 45 27.59 45.50 12.01
CA SER A 45 26.96 45.33 10.69
C SER A 45 25.70 46.20 10.60
N ASP A 46 25.83 47.35 9.93
CA ASP A 46 24.69 48.18 9.50
C ASP A 46 23.77 47.37 8.57
N THR A 47 22.71 46.80 9.16
CA THR A 47 21.70 46.05 8.42
C THR A 47 20.69 47.04 7.83
N PRO A 48 20.58 47.17 6.49
CA PRO A 48 19.58 48.04 5.89
C PRO A 48 18.17 47.56 6.19
N ALA A 49 17.31 48.49 6.63
CA ALA A 49 15.91 48.24 6.93
C ALA A 49 15.14 47.76 5.68
N PRO A 50 14.26 46.74 5.81
CA PRO A 50 13.52 46.22 4.67
C PRO A 50 12.55 47.28 4.12
N THR A 51 12.65 47.54 2.82
CA THR A 51 11.74 48.43 2.10
C THR A 51 10.45 47.66 1.80
N ALA A 52 9.32 48.16 2.31
CA ALA A 52 8.00 47.59 2.07
C ALA A 52 7.70 47.58 0.56
N THR A 53 7.58 46.40 -0.01
CA THR A 53 7.21 46.21 -1.42
C THR A 53 5.69 46.05 -1.50
N ALA A 54 5.04 46.91 -2.27
CA ALA A 54 3.60 46.90 -2.44
C ALA A 54 3.16 45.63 -3.18
N GLU A 55 2.32 44.84 -2.51
CA GLU A 55 1.75 43.59 -2.99
C GLU A 55 0.60 43.87 -3.98
N ASN A 56 0.79 43.49 -5.24
CA ASN A 56 -0.25 43.59 -6.26
C ASN A 56 -1.22 42.42 -6.06
N THR A 57 -2.43 42.72 -5.57
CA THR A 57 -3.49 41.74 -5.38
C THR A 57 -4.00 41.23 -6.74
N PRO A 58 -3.92 39.92 -7.04
CA PRO A 58 -4.46 39.39 -8.29
C PRO A 58 -5.99 39.44 -8.27
N THR A 59 -6.57 40.00 -9.33
CA THR A 59 -8.03 40.03 -9.54
C THR A 59 -8.49 38.67 -10.05
N ALA A 60 -9.36 38.00 -9.29
CA ALA A 60 -9.91 36.70 -9.67
C ALA A 60 -10.81 36.83 -10.90
N THR A 61 -10.49 36.09 -11.98
CA THR A 61 -11.33 35.97 -13.17
C THR A 61 -12.23 34.75 -13.00
N ALA A 62 -13.56 34.97 -12.93
CA ALA A 62 -14.53 33.89 -12.86
C ALA A 62 -14.56 33.12 -14.20
N THR A 63 -14.31 31.82 -14.15
CA THR A 63 -14.43 30.91 -15.29
C THR A 63 -15.77 30.20 -15.18
N GLU A 64 -16.63 30.32 -16.20
CA GLU A 64 -17.91 29.60 -16.22
C GLU A 64 -17.69 28.12 -16.55
N THR A 65 -18.06 27.26 -15.61
CA THR A 65 -18.01 25.80 -15.77
C THR A 65 -19.33 25.31 -16.38
N ALA A 66 -19.27 24.68 -17.54
CA ALA A 66 -20.43 24.11 -18.20
C ALA A 66 -21.07 22.98 -17.37
N SER A 67 -22.40 23.00 -17.26
CA SER A 67 -23.20 22.03 -16.50
C SER A 67 -23.29 20.68 -17.24
N PRO A 68 -23.14 19.53 -16.53
CA PRO A 68 -23.20 18.22 -17.17
C PRO A 68 -24.62 17.88 -17.64
N THR A 69 -24.72 17.38 -18.86
CA THR A 69 -25.98 16.89 -19.46
C THR A 69 -26.25 15.46 -19.01
N ALA A 70 -27.44 15.22 -18.44
CA ALA A 70 -27.85 13.89 -17.98
C ALA A 70 -28.00 12.91 -19.16
N THR A 71 -27.35 11.75 -19.07
CA THR A 71 -27.48 10.66 -20.05
C THR A 71 -28.49 9.64 -19.53
N ALA A 72 -29.49 9.30 -20.33
CA ALA A 72 -30.53 8.33 -19.96
C ALA A 72 -30.00 6.90 -20.04
N THR A 73 -30.02 6.19 -18.92
CA THR A 73 -29.64 4.78 -18.82
C THR A 73 -30.84 3.89 -19.16
N ALA A 74 -30.69 3.01 -20.16
CA ALA A 74 -31.74 2.06 -20.53
C ALA A 74 -31.96 0.99 -19.44
N THR A 75 -33.22 0.73 -19.12
CA THR A 75 -33.63 -0.28 -18.13
C THR A 75 -33.62 -1.68 -18.77
N PRO A 76 -32.98 -2.69 -18.16
CA PRO A 76 -32.98 -4.04 -18.71
C PRO A 76 -34.36 -4.70 -18.61
N THR A 77 -34.79 -5.31 -19.71
CA THR A 77 -36.06 -6.07 -19.79
C THR A 77 -35.85 -7.50 -19.30
N ALA A 78 -36.66 -7.94 -18.33
CA ALA A 78 -36.63 -9.31 -17.82
C ALA A 78 -37.14 -10.29 -18.88
N THR A 79 -36.35 -11.32 -19.18
CA THR A 79 -36.73 -12.45 -20.05
C THR A 79 -37.26 -13.58 -19.17
N ALA A 80 -38.50 -14.02 -19.40
CA ALA A 80 -39.10 -15.14 -18.69
C ALA A 80 -38.59 -16.47 -19.27
N THR A 81 -38.05 -17.33 -18.41
CA THR A 81 -37.63 -18.69 -18.76
C THR A 81 -38.79 -19.65 -18.51
N GLU A 82 -39.25 -20.36 -19.54
CA GLU A 82 -40.29 -21.39 -19.38
C GLU A 82 -39.71 -22.68 -18.80
N THR A 83 -40.39 -23.21 -17.78
CA THR A 83 -40.06 -24.46 -17.10
C THR A 83 -40.91 -25.58 -17.70
N SER A 84 -40.29 -26.52 -18.42
CA SER A 84 -40.96 -27.70 -18.96
C SER A 84 -41.30 -28.70 -17.85
N THR A 85 -42.57 -29.08 -17.74
CA THR A 85 -43.09 -30.13 -16.85
C THR A 85 -42.77 -31.52 -17.40
N PRO A 86 -42.28 -32.48 -16.60
CA PRO A 86 -42.12 -33.86 -17.06
C PRO A 86 -43.46 -34.61 -17.05
N THR A 87 -43.78 -35.29 -18.14
CA THR A 87 -44.89 -36.25 -18.24
C THR A 87 -44.37 -37.65 -17.96
N GLU A 88 -44.98 -38.35 -17.00
CA GLU A 88 -44.82 -39.78 -16.82
C GLU A 88 -45.69 -40.54 -17.83
N THR A 89 -45.14 -41.55 -18.50
CA THR A 89 -45.93 -42.62 -19.12
C THR A 89 -45.12 -43.92 -19.10
N THR A 90 -45.77 -44.99 -18.68
CA THR A 90 -45.20 -46.31 -18.45
C THR A 90 -45.55 -47.33 -19.54
N THR A 91 -44.58 -48.19 -19.86
CA THR A 91 -44.67 -49.61 -20.32
C THR A 91 -45.01 -49.94 -21.80
N PRO A 92 -44.66 -51.14 -22.34
CA PRO A 92 -43.38 -51.43 -23.01
C PRO A 92 -43.54 -52.08 -24.40
N THR A 93 -42.41 -52.42 -25.03
CA THR A 93 -42.23 -53.34 -26.17
C THR A 93 -42.26 -52.70 -27.55
N GLU A 94 -41.08 -52.47 -28.13
CA GLU A 94 -40.66 -53.09 -29.40
C GLU A 94 -39.12 -53.22 -29.38
N THR A 95 -38.61 -54.35 -29.89
CA THR A 95 -37.18 -54.62 -30.04
C THR A 95 -36.60 -53.69 -31.11
N ALA A 96 -36.08 -52.53 -30.69
CA ALA A 96 -35.37 -51.61 -31.57
C ALA A 96 -33.89 -52.00 -31.64
N THR A 97 -33.44 -52.26 -32.87
CA THR A 97 -32.04 -52.37 -33.27
C THR A 97 -31.19 -51.27 -32.63
N ASN A 98 -30.10 -51.67 -31.95
CA ASN A 98 -29.09 -50.79 -31.37
C ASN A 98 -28.46 -49.89 -32.45
N THR A 99 -29.12 -48.78 -32.76
CA THR A 99 -28.52 -47.66 -33.47
C THR A 99 -27.77 -46.87 -32.39
N PRO A 100 -26.44 -46.72 -32.48
CA PRO A 100 -25.69 -45.96 -31.49
C PRO A 100 -26.23 -44.52 -31.48
N VAL A 101 -26.81 -44.12 -30.35
CA VAL A 101 -27.17 -42.73 -30.11
C VAL A 101 -25.88 -41.93 -30.14
N PRO A 102 -25.74 -40.92 -31.01
CA PRO A 102 -24.55 -40.09 -31.02
C PRO A 102 -24.41 -39.44 -29.64
N ALA A 103 -23.22 -39.55 -29.06
CA ALA A 103 -22.93 -38.99 -27.74
C ALA A 103 -23.36 -37.52 -27.72
N THR A 104 -24.36 -37.20 -26.91
CA THR A 104 -24.76 -35.83 -26.61
C THR A 104 -23.51 -35.09 -26.17
N ALA A 105 -23.08 -34.10 -26.95
CA ALA A 105 -21.90 -33.31 -26.64
C ALA A 105 -22.12 -32.67 -25.26
N THR A 106 -21.34 -33.11 -24.27
CA THR A 106 -21.30 -32.46 -22.96
C THR A 106 -20.99 -30.98 -23.21
N PRO A 107 -21.82 -30.04 -22.71
CA PRO A 107 -21.55 -28.63 -22.91
C PRO A 107 -20.14 -28.34 -22.42
N ILE A 108 -19.33 -27.75 -23.29
CA ILE A 108 -17.99 -27.28 -22.92
C ILE A 108 -18.20 -26.32 -21.75
N PRO A 109 -17.53 -26.53 -20.60
CA PRO A 109 -17.64 -25.59 -19.49
C PRO A 109 -17.27 -24.20 -20.01
N PRO A 110 -18.01 -23.15 -19.61
CA PRO A 110 -17.68 -21.80 -20.06
C PRO A 110 -16.21 -21.50 -19.73
N PRO A 111 -15.50 -20.78 -20.61
CA PRO A 111 -14.12 -20.39 -20.35
C PRO A 111 -14.06 -19.71 -18.98
N PRO A 112 -13.04 -20.00 -18.15
CA PRO A 112 -12.95 -19.41 -16.83
C PRO A 112 -12.97 -17.88 -16.98
N THR A 113 -13.86 -17.22 -16.24
CA THR A 113 -13.91 -15.75 -16.19
C THR A 113 -12.50 -15.25 -15.86
N PRO A 114 -11.92 -14.34 -16.65
CA PRO A 114 -10.59 -13.82 -16.37
C PRO A 114 -10.60 -13.22 -14.98
N VAL A 115 -9.82 -13.81 -14.08
CA VAL A 115 -9.62 -13.28 -12.73
C VAL A 115 -8.92 -11.93 -12.92
N PRO A 116 -9.44 -10.83 -12.34
CA PRO A 116 -8.76 -9.54 -12.43
C PRO A 116 -7.31 -9.71 -12.00
N GLN A 117 -6.38 -9.29 -12.86
CA GLN A 117 -4.95 -9.47 -12.58
C GLN A 117 -4.58 -8.58 -11.40
N VAL A 118 -4.25 -9.24 -10.30
CA VAL A 118 -3.77 -8.58 -9.10
C VAL A 118 -2.39 -7.99 -9.38
N PRO A 119 -2.14 -6.70 -9.06
CA PRO A 119 -0.82 -6.11 -9.22
C PRO A 119 0.24 -6.85 -8.39
N LEU A 120 1.33 -7.27 -9.05
CA LEU A 120 2.52 -7.83 -8.42
C LEU A 120 3.67 -6.83 -8.50
N TYR A 121 4.47 -6.75 -7.44
CA TYR A 121 5.65 -5.89 -7.38
C TYR A 121 6.92 -6.71 -7.59
N PRO A 122 8.00 -6.11 -8.09
CA PRO A 122 9.26 -6.81 -8.34
C PRO A 122 9.79 -7.56 -7.11
N ASN A 123 9.56 -7.01 -5.91
CA ASN A 123 10.03 -7.57 -4.65
C ASN A 123 8.97 -8.40 -3.91
N THR A 124 7.79 -8.61 -4.49
CA THR A 124 6.71 -9.39 -3.86
C THR A 124 7.03 -10.88 -3.96
N PRO A 125 7.28 -11.58 -2.82
CA PRO A 125 7.45 -13.02 -2.85
C PRO A 125 6.12 -13.69 -3.22
N THR A 126 6.17 -14.72 -4.06
CA THR A 126 5.01 -15.55 -4.37
C THR A 126 5.07 -16.83 -3.53
N VAL A 127 4.05 -17.10 -2.74
CA VAL A 127 3.96 -18.25 -1.82
C VAL A 127 2.66 -19.00 -2.03
N ALA A 128 2.59 -20.26 -1.60
CA ALA A 128 1.34 -21.01 -1.53
C ALA A 128 0.40 -20.41 -0.48
N TRP A 129 -0.92 -20.53 -0.68
CA TRP A 129 -1.90 -20.06 0.31
C TRP A 129 -1.67 -20.70 1.68
N ASP A 130 -1.57 -19.86 2.70
CA ASP A 130 -1.53 -20.23 4.11
C ASP A 130 -2.30 -19.19 4.90
N LEU A 131 -3.39 -19.61 5.56
CA LEU A 131 -4.30 -18.68 6.24
C LEU A 131 -3.60 -17.89 7.36
N PRO A 132 -2.82 -18.50 8.28
CA PRO A 132 -2.05 -17.76 9.27
C PRO A 132 -1.12 -16.70 8.68
N THR A 133 -0.39 -17.05 7.60
CA THR A 133 0.50 -16.10 6.90
C THR A 133 -0.30 -14.96 6.29
N PHE A 134 -1.45 -15.24 5.65
CA PHE A 134 -2.32 -14.20 5.11
C PHE A 134 -2.85 -13.24 6.19
N LEU A 135 -3.35 -13.77 7.30
CA LEU A 135 -3.83 -12.95 8.42
C LEU A 135 -2.70 -12.10 9.02
N SER A 136 -1.50 -12.68 9.16
CA SER A 136 -0.31 -11.94 9.60
C SER A 136 0.06 -10.81 8.64
N SER A 137 0.00 -11.04 7.33
CA SER A 137 0.24 -10.02 6.30
C SER A 137 -0.78 -8.88 6.34
N VAL A 138 -2.07 -9.20 6.52
CA VAL A 138 -3.13 -8.18 6.70
C VAL A 138 -2.87 -7.34 7.95
N SER A 139 -2.58 -7.98 9.09
CA SER A 139 -2.29 -7.30 10.36
C SER A 139 -1.03 -6.43 10.28
N GLN A 140 0.06 -6.94 9.70
CA GLN A 140 1.29 -6.17 9.51
C GLN A 140 1.08 -4.96 8.59
N THR A 141 0.27 -5.12 7.54
CA THR A 141 -0.07 -4.03 6.62
C THR A 141 -0.90 -2.95 7.33
N LYS A 142 -1.90 -3.35 8.12
CA LYS A 142 -2.70 -2.45 8.96
C LYS A 142 -1.80 -1.64 9.89
N ASP A 143 -0.95 -2.30 10.67
CA ASP A 143 -0.11 -1.62 11.66
C ASP A 143 0.99 -0.76 11.01
N SER A 144 1.48 -1.16 9.84
CA SER A 144 2.40 -0.34 9.03
C SER A 144 1.70 0.92 8.53
N LEU A 145 0.48 0.80 8.00
CA LEU A 145 -0.30 1.94 7.52
C LEU A 145 -0.71 2.90 8.63
N ASP A 146 -1.11 2.40 9.80
CA ASP A 146 -1.44 3.24 10.95
C ASP A 146 -0.24 4.09 11.39
N ARG A 147 0.95 3.46 11.48
CA ARG A 147 2.20 4.16 11.82
C ARG A 147 2.61 5.16 10.76
N PHE A 148 2.49 4.79 9.48
CA PHE A 148 2.78 5.69 8.37
C PHE A 148 1.82 6.88 8.35
N TYR A 149 0.52 6.67 8.54
CA TYR A 149 -0.48 7.74 8.59
C TYR A 149 -0.20 8.74 9.70
N TYR A 150 0.11 8.25 10.90
CA TYR A 150 0.52 9.11 12.02
C TYR A 150 1.80 9.89 11.70
N TYR A 151 2.84 9.19 11.23
CA TYR A 151 4.12 9.79 10.87
C TYR A 151 3.98 10.85 9.77
N PHE A 152 3.26 10.53 8.70
CA PHE A 152 3.07 11.41 7.57
C PHE A 152 2.16 12.59 7.92
N GLY A 153 1.19 12.40 8.82
CA GLY A 153 0.41 13.49 9.38
C GLY A 153 1.28 14.55 10.05
N LEU A 154 2.35 14.15 10.76
CA LEU A 154 3.33 15.09 11.32
C LEU A 154 4.09 15.85 10.22
N VAL A 155 4.51 15.16 9.16
CA VAL A 155 5.21 15.76 8.02
C VAL A 155 4.33 16.78 7.29
N ALA A 156 3.07 16.41 7.02
CA ALA A 156 2.07 17.28 6.39
C ALA A 156 1.72 18.52 7.25
N ASN A 157 2.01 18.49 8.56
CA ASN A 157 1.89 19.63 9.48
C ASN A 157 3.20 20.42 9.63
N GLY A 158 4.15 20.25 8.70
CA GLY A 158 5.39 21.04 8.62
C GLY A 158 6.57 20.44 9.36
N GLN A 159 6.47 19.23 9.91
CA GLN A 159 7.66 18.53 10.43
C GLN A 159 8.51 18.00 9.28
N MET A 160 9.83 17.94 9.48
CA MET A 160 10.73 17.41 8.45
C MET A 160 10.57 15.88 8.34
N GLY A 161 10.27 15.40 7.13
CA GLY A 161 10.24 13.98 6.81
C GLY A 161 11.64 13.35 6.68
N SER A 162 11.68 12.02 6.62
CA SER A 162 12.89 11.21 6.48
C SER A 162 12.65 10.10 5.48
N CYS A 163 13.43 10.12 4.39
CA CYS A 163 13.35 9.08 3.38
C CYS A 163 13.71 7.70 3.92
N SER A 164 14.62 7.61 4.89
CA SER A 164 14.94 6.33 5.55
C SER A 164 13.72 5.74 6.26
N HIS A 165 12.96 6.58 6.95
CA HIS A 165 11.73 6.15 7.62
C HIS A 165 10.66 5.74 6.61
N PHE A 166 10.46 6.55 5.56
CA PHE A 166 9.54 6.23 4.46
C PHE A 166 9.88 4.89 3.79
N TRP A 167 11.14 4.66 3.44
CA TRP A 167 11.58 3.41 2.80
C TRP A 167 11.35 2.18 3.68
N GLY A 168 11.39 2.32 5.01
CA GLY A 168 11.02 1.23 5.92
C GLY A 168 9.56 0.78 5.78
N PHE A 169 8.63 1.73 5.67
CA PHE A 169 7.22 1.43 5.40
C PHE A 169 7.03 0.88 3.98
N TYR A 170 7.64 1.53 2.99
CA TYR A 170 7.52 1.15 1.59
C TYR A 170 8.03 -0.28 1.33
N ALA A 171 9.18 -0.64 1.89
CA ALA A 171 9.72 -2.00 1.81
C ALA A 171 8.80 -3.03 2.49
N THR A 172 8.14 -2.66 3.59
CA THR A 172 7.17 -3.53 4.26
C THR A 172 5.99 -3.84 3.34
N TRP A 173 5.49 -2.87 2.58
CA TRP A 173 4.35 -3.06 1.67
C TRP A 173 4.73 -3.82 0.39
N GLU A 174 5.87 -3.52 -0.23
CA GLU A 174 6.32 -4.25 -1.43
C GLU A 174 6.71 -5.70 -1.11
N GLY A 175 7.27 -5.94 0.08
CA GLY A 175 7.67 -7.26 0.55
C GLY A 175 6.50 -8.15 0.99
N GLN A 176 5.27 -7.64 0.99
CA GLN A 176 4.11 -8.45 1.34
C GLN A 176 3.87 -9.57 0.31
N PRO A 177 3.63 -10.82 0.77
CA PRO A 177 3.48 -11.95 -0.13
C PRO A 177 2.27 -11.84 -1.05
N ALA A 178 2.43 -12.38 -2.25
CA ALA A 178 1.33 -12.79 -3.11
C ALA A 178 1.06 -14.27 -2.89
N PHE A 179 -0.22 -14.63 -2.73
CA PHE A 179 -0.62 -16.01 -2.48
C PHE A 179 -1.12 -16.64 -3.77
N THR A 180 -0.64 -17.84 -4.05
CA THR A 180 -1.15 -18.73 -5.09
C THR A 180 -2.20 -19.67 -4.50
N ASP A 181 -3.10 -20.19 -5.33
CA ASP A 181 -4.12 -21.16 -4.94
C ASP A 181 -5.07 -20.69 -3.82
N VAL A 182 -5.40 -19.39 -3.80
CA VAL A 182 -6.33 -18.81 -2.83
C VAL A 182 -7.71 -19.48 -2.91
N PRO A 183 -8.20 -20.09 -1.81
CA PRO A 183 -9.51 -20.71 -1.76
C PRO A 183 -10.61 -19.72 -2.13
N SER A 184 -11.68 -20.20 -2.78
CA SER A 184 -12.74 -19.37 -3.34
C SER A 184 -13.37 -18.41 -2.33
N GLU A 185 -13.56 -18.87 -1.11
CA GLU A 185 -14.15 -18.12 0.01
C GLU A 185 -13.24 -16.98 0.50
N TRP A 186 -11.93 -17.04 0.22
CA TRP A 186 -10.94 -16.03 0.59
C TRP A 186 -10.60 -15.07 -0.56
N ARG A 187 -11.03 -15.35 -1.80
CA ARG A 187 -10.65 -14.56 -2.98
C ARG A 187 -11.06 -13.10 -2.88
N ALA A 188 -12.23 -12.79 -2.33
CA ALA A 188 -12.70 -11.42 -2.18
C ALA A 188 -11.80 -10.63 -1.21
N ALA A 189 -11.53 -11.20 -0.03
CA ALA A 189 -10.65 -10.59 0.97
C ALA A 189 -9.21 -10.42 0.47
N TYR A 190 -8.67 -11.44 -0.22
CA TYR A 190 -7.33 -11.35 -0.82
C TYR A 190 -7.26 -10.30 -1.94
N THR A 191 -8.31 -10.18 -2.76
CA THR A 191 -8.36 -9.15 -3.80
C THR A 191 -8.34 -7.76 -3.18
N GLU A 192 -9.18 -7.51 -2.18
CA GLU A 192 -9.21 -6.22 -1.47
C GLU A 192 -7.86 -5.91 -0.81
N TYR A 193 -7.24 -6.89 -0.14
CA TYR A 193 -5.91 -6.75 0.44
C TYR A 193 -4.88 -6.25 -0.59
N ARG A 194 -4.88 -6.84 -1.78
CA ARG A 194 -3.90 -6.50 -2.82
C ARG A 194 -4.21 -5.18 -3.51
N LEU A 195 -5.49 -4.83 -3.65
CA LEU A 195 -5.92 -3.49 -4.11
C LEU A 195 -5.45 -2.42 -3.13
N ILE A 196 -5.60 -2.63 -1.82
CA ILE A 196 -5.08 -1.72 -0.80
C ILE A 196 -3.57 -1.53 -0.98
N LEU A 197 -2.77 -2.59 -1.07
CA LEU A 197 -1.32 -2.47 -1.30
C LEU A 197 -0.98 -1.68 -2.58
N HIS A 198 -1.79 -1.82 -3.62
CA HIS A 198 -1.64 -1.07 -4.87
C HIS A 198 -1.93 0.41 -4.72
N GLU A 199 -3.04 0.73 -4.08
CA GLU A 199 -3.41 2.12 -3.86
C GLU A 199 -2.44 2.83 -2.91
N ILE A 200 -1.87 2.14 -1.90
CA ILE A 200 -0.80 2.71 -1.06
C ILE A 200 0.38 3.14 -1.94
N ARG A 201 0.80 2.29 -2.87
CA ARG A 201 1.94 2.58 -3.74
C ARG A 201 1.67 3.78 -4.64
N LEU A 202 0.49 3.83 -5.27
CA LEU A 202 0.10 4.96 -6.11
C LEU A 202 0.00 6.25 -5.29
N THR A 203 -0.59 6.17 -4.10
CA THR A 203 -0.75 7.31 -3.19
C THR A 203 0.61 7.85 -2.75
N THR A 204 1.60 6.98 -2.52
CA THR A 204 2.92 7.37 -2.02
C THR A 204 3.98 7.60 -3.12
N ASP A 205 3.60 7.52 -4.40
CA ASP A 205 4.52 7.76 -5.51
C ASP A 205 5.20 9.14 -5.47
N PRO A 206 4.51 10.26 -5.14
CA PRO A 206 5.18 11.55 -5.04
C PRO A 206 6.31 11.58 -4.00
N ILE A 207 6.12 10.91 -2.86
CA ILE A 207 7.15 10.78 -1.81
C ILE A 207 8.31 9.92 -2.33
N THR A 208 7.99 8.83 -3.03
CA THR A 208 8.97 7.96 -3.68
C THR A 208 9.87 8.77 -4.63
N GLN A 209 9.29 9.63 -5.46
CA GLN A 209 10.05 10.49 -6.38
C GLN A 209 10.97 11.47 -5.62
N VAL A 210 10.48 12.11 -4.56
CA VAL A 210 11.32 12.98 -3.71
C VAL A 210 12.48 12.21 -3.10
N CYS A 211 12.22 11.00 -2.59
CA CYS A 211 13.25 10.20 -1.92
C CYS A 211 14.28 9.57 -2.87
N ILE A 212 13.89 9.22 -4.10
CA ILE A 212 14.84 8.78 -5.14
C ILE A 212 15.79 9.92 -5.52
N ASN A 213 15.30 11.16 -5.54
CA ASN A 213 16.09 12.35 -5.86
C ASN A 213 16.90 12.90 -4.67
N GLN A 214 17.17 12.07 -3.66
CA GLN A 214 17.94 12.40 -2.45
C GLN A 214 17.31 13.50 -1.57
N GLY A 215 15.99 13.68 -1.66
CA GLY A 215 15.22 14.64 -0.85
C GLY A 215 14.52 15.71 -1.69
N GLY A 216 13.92 16.67 -0.99
CA GLY A 216 13.12 17.73 -1.59
C GLY A 216 11.85 18.01 -0.80
N THR A 217 10.92 18.74 -1.39
CA THR A 217 9.63 19.10 -0.81
C THR A 217 8.51 18.54 -1.67
N VAL A 218 7.53 17.91 -1.03
CA VAL A 218 6.24 17.60 -1.65
C VAL A 218 5.38 18.86 -1.55
N PRO A 219 4.63 19.27 -2.59
CA PRO A 219 3.74 20.42 -2.51
C PRO A 219 2.65 20.21 -1.43
N PRO A 220 2.26 21.24 -0.66
CA PRO A 220 1.29 21.09 0.43
C PRO A 220 -0.06 20.48 0.00
N GLU A 221 -0.54 20.82 -1.20
CA GLU A 221 -1.75 20.23 -1.78
C GLU A 221 -1.61 18.74 -2.05
N THR A 222 -0.41 18.30 -2.42
CA THR A 222 -0.08 16.89 -2.62
C THR A 222 -0.02 16.19 -1.26
N ASP A 223 0.62 16.78 -0.25
CA ASP A 223 0.66 16.22 1.12
C ASP A 223 -0.74 16.00 1.69
N GLN A 224 -1.64 16.98 1.55
CA GLN A 224 -3.02 16.83 2.03
C GLN A 224 -3.77 15.73 1.27
N SER A 225 -3.53 15.59 -0.04
CA SER A 225 -4.12 14.53 -0.85
C SER A 225 -3.62 13.14 -0.44
N ILE A 226 -2.32 13.01 -0.18
CA ILE A 226 -1.70 11.78 0.33
C ILE A 226 -2.27 11.43 1.71
N LEU A 227 -2.38 12.42 2.61
CA LEU A 227 -2.90 12.20 3.95
C LEU A 227 -4.35 11.71 3.91
N ALA A 228 -5.21 12.37 3.11
CA ALA A 228 -6.61 11.98 2.95
C ALA A 228 -6.74 10.55 2.37
N ALA A 229 -6.01 10.24 1.31
CA ALA A 229 -6.02 8.92 0.68
C ALA A 229 -5.50 7.83 1.63
N THR A 230 -4.39 8.10 2.34
CA THR A 230 -3.84 7.17 3.34
C THR A 230 -4.83 6.93 4.47
N GLY A 231 -5.54 7.96 4.94
CA GLY A 231 -6.60 7.83 5.94
C GLY A 231 -7.74 6.90 5.48
N ALA A 232 -8.16 7.01 4.22
CA ALA A 232 -9.16 6.09 3.65
C ALA A 232 -8.64 4.65 3.57
N LEU A 233 -7.37 4.45 3.20
CA LEU A 233 -6.73 3.13 3.14
C LEU A 233 -6.59 2.49 4.53
N VAL A 234 -6.27 3.29 5.56
CA VAL A 234 -6.24 2.85 6.97
C VAL A 234 -7.60 2.31 7.41
N THR A 235 -8.70 3.00 7.06
CA THR A 235 -10.06 2.52 7.37
C THR A 235 -10.34 1.20 6.65
N ARG A 236 -10.07 1.12 5.34
CA ARG A 236 -10.30 -0.09 4.54
C ARG A 236 -9.52 -1.31 5.05
N ILE A 237 -8.24 -1.14 5.39
CA ILE A 237 -7.43 -2.27 5.89
C ILE A 237 -7.88 -2.72 7.29
N LYS A 238 -8.39 -1.81 8.12
CA LYS A 238 -9.00 -2.15 9.41
C LYS A 238 -10.29 -2.93 9.24
N ASP A 239 -11.17 -2.49 8.34
CA ASP A 239 -12.41 -3.20 8.02
C ASP A 239 -12.11 -4.58 7.47
N LEU A 240 -11.13 -4.70 6.56
CA LEU A 240 -10.66 -5.98 6.06
C LEU A 240 -10.14 -6.86 7.20
N ALA A 241 -9.21 -6.35 8.04
CA ALA A 241 -8.65 -7.07 9.17
C ALA A 241 -9.73 -7.60 10.13
N ASN A 242 -10.74 -6.78 10.43
CA ASN A 242 -11.87 -7.19 11.26
C ASN A 242 -12.71 -8.29 10.59
N SER A 243 -12.97 -8.16 9.28
CA SER A 243 -13.76 -9.15 8.53
C SER A 243 -13.09 -10.53 8.44
N VAL A 244 -11.75 -10.57 8.46
CA VAL A 244 -10.96 -11.81 8.36
C VAL A 244 -10.47 -12.34 9.71
N GLY A 245 -10.70 -11.61 10.81
CA GLY A 245 -10.23 -11.98 12.14
C GLY A 245 -8.72 -11.77 12.38
N ALA A 246 -8.10 -10.83 11.67
CA ALA A 246 -6.68 -10.46 11.80
C ALA A 246 -6.43 -9.34 12.86
N GLY A 247 -7.13 -9.42 13.99
CA GLY A 247 -7.14 -8.39 15.05
C GLY A 247 -5.89 -8.32 15.92
#